data_AF-A0AAD4QE73-F1
#
_entry.id   AF-A0AAD4QE73-F1
#
_cell.length_a   1.000
_cell.length_b   1.000
_cell.length_c   1.000
_cell.angle_alpha   90.00
_cell.angle_beta   90.00
_cell.angle_gamma   90.00
#
_symmetry.space_group_name_H-M   'P 1'
#
loop_
_entity.id
_entity.type
_entity.pdbx_description
1 polymer ?
#
loop_
_entity_poly.entity_id
_entity_poly.type
_entity_poly.pdbx_seq_one_letter_code
_entity_poly.pdbx_strand_id
1 'polypeptide(L)'
;MAAKCRCSLRAGVPTRAIGRCSGSQTPIPPDPPTNHDPDESRALAFQVYKEVWGEFNKWKEENCKQQLLLLQKPLPPPAAAEDALLEASNLRDGEPGEVEIIYLCDSEDDIPLQAGGSTVLMCETVHLELPTDCTPHPRYESCTPAVQSILLRPGSVAGEELSILPFVPYADDPTFDAKGYLGVHERFAWEELGDPDVEVIQFEALRRLSYANGLSLDEIDATGVLPPLRLSNREGLIYSMTQRDELFWPGMMANFPVDIDGVEQRRIDPRAHEPDIDDLRGRLKSVFPYFCANPGCIQAFCPRHAWDFPPVPPTTPRVTSDDYPEGESCGGMCFREIDDTFGEDSVEWVESDLDELQCVLEVIPDTLPCGLAILVYIQRQGLIPDDKVYPESAQVLSSNKIVYVDEKEISYNFENYLAWAL
;
A
#
# COMPACT_ATOMS: atom_id res chain seq x y z
N MET A 1 -0.80 -52.76 11.58
CA MET A 1 -1.48 -52.30 12.80
C MET A 1 -2.03 -50.92 12.50
N ALA A 2 -3.34 -50.82 12.26
CA ALA A 2 -4.01 -49.58 11.85
C ALA A 2 -4.89 -49.09 13.01
N ALA A 3 -4.51 -47.96 13.61
CA ALA A 3 -5.29 -47.31 14.67
C ALA A 3 -6.35 -46.39 14.04
N LYS A 4 -7.60 -46.62 14.41
CA LYS A 4 -8.77 -45.83 14.03
C LYS A 4 -8.84 -44.56 14.89
N CYS A 5 -8.62 -43.39 14.31
CA CYS A 5 -9.10 -42.12 14.87
C CYS A 5 -10.59 -41.96 14.57
N ARG A 6 -11.42 -41.80 15.62
CA ARG A 6 -12.83 -41.41 15.52
C ARG A 6 -12.93 -39.89 15.64
N CYS A 7 -13.20 -39.20 14.54
CA CYS A 7 -13.74 -37.84 14.60
C CYS A 7 -15.25 -37.91 14.87
N SER A 8 -15.68 -37.37 16.01
CA SER A 8 -17.09 -37.14 16.30
C SER A 8 -17.55 -35.84 15.62
N LEU A 9 -18.36 -35.96 14.57
CA LEU A 9 -19.13 -34.85 14.01
C LEU A 9 -20.22 -34.44 15.00
N ARG A 10 -20.10 -33.25 15.61
CA ARG A 10 -21.24 -32.56 16.22
C ARG A 10 -21.89 -31.67 15.17
N ALA A 11 -23.01 -32.14 14.64
CA ALA A 11 -23.97 -31.33 13.90
C ALA A 11 -24.77 -30.48 14.90
N GLY A 12 -24.86 -29.17 14.64
CA GLY A 12 -25.65 -28.25 15.44
C GLY A 12 -25.32 -26.79 15.13
N VAL A 13 -25.62 -26.35 13.90
CA VAL A 13 -25.62 -24.92 13.55
C VAL A 13 -26.99 -24.36 13.94
N PRO A 14 -27.08 -23.39 14.88
CA PRO A 14 -28.32 -22.65 15.07
C PRO A 14 -28.41 -21.57 14.00
N THR A 15 -29.49 -21.62 13.22
CA THR A 15 -29.94 -20.53 12.33
C THR A 15 -30.11 -19.24 13.14
N ARG A 16 -29.17 -18.31 12.98
CA ARG A 16 -29.31 -16.92 13.47
C ARG A 16 -30.36 -16.21 12.61
N ALA A 17 -31.41 -15.73 13.27
CA ALA A 17 -32.36 -14.81 12.68
C ALA A 17 -31.64 -13.53 12.25
N ILE A 18 -31.90 -13.11 11.01
CA ILE A 18 -31.48 -11.82 10.46
C ILE A 18 -32.24 -10.74 11.24
N GLY A 19 -31.61 -10.23 12.30
CA GLY A 19 -32.05 -9.04 13.00
C GLY A 19 -31.85 -7.84 12.10
N ARG A 20 -32.89 -7.03 11.93
CA ARG A 20 -32.83 -5.72 11.26
C ARG A 20 -31.73 -4.90 11.95
N CYS A 21 -30.72 -4.49 11.18
CA CYS A 21 -29.76 -3.47 11.58
C CYS A 21 -30.53 -2.16 11.81
N SER A 22 -30.78 -1.85 13.08
CA SER A 22 -31.28 -0.55 13.50
C SER A 22 -30.15 0.47 13.36
N GLY A 23 -30.34 1.42 12.45
CA GLY A 23 -29.68 2.73 12.39
C GLY A 23 -28.19 2.77 12.76
N SER A 24 -27.33 2.62 11.75
CA SER A 24 -25.99 3.21 11.77
C SER A 24 -26.13 4.69 12.11
N GLN A 25 -25.81 5.08 13.34
CA GLN A 25 -25.58 6.48 13.66
C GLN A 25 -24.34 6.90 12.88
N THR A 26 -24.53 7.67 11.82
CA THR A 26 -23.43 8.40 11.18
C THR A 26 -22.66 9.13 12.27
N PRO A 27 -21.31 9.03 12.29
CA PRO A 27 -20.48 9.79 13.21
C PRO A 27 -20.95 11.25 13.22
N ILE A 28 -21.15 11.81 14.41
CA ILE A 28 -21.45 13.24 14.56
C ILE A 28 -20.34 13.98 13.80
N PRO A 29 -20.68 14.80 12.78
CA PRO A 29 -19.67 15.54 12.04
C PRO A 29 -18.85 16.36 13.04
N PRO A 30 -17.52 16.40 12.90
CA PRO A 30 -16.68 17.16 13.81
C PRO A 30 -17.18 18.60 13.88
N ASP A 31 -17.15 19.19 15.09
CA ASP A 31 -17.46 20.60 15.27
C ASP A 31 -16.67 21.45 14.26
N PRO A 32 -17.26 22.55 13.74
CA PRO A 32 -16.61 23.38 12.74
C PRO A 32 -15.21 23.80 13.23
N PRO A 33 -14.20 23.81 12.34
CA PRO A 33 -12.81 24.00 12.72
C PRO A 33 -12.66 25.29 13.53
N THR A 34 -12.25 25.13 14.79
CA THR A 34 -11.87 26.26 15.64
C THR A 34 -10.59 26.84 15.07
N ASN A 35 -10.63 28.08 14.59
CA ASN A 35 -9.47 28.74 14.01
C ASN A 35 -8.45 29.04 15.12
N HIS A 36 -7.50 28.11 15.33
CA HIS A 36 -6.46 28.22 16.35
C HIS A 36 -5.37 29.22 15.94
N ASP A 37 -4.78 29.93 16.90
CA ASP A 37 -3.60 30.77 16.64
C ASP A 37 -2.43 29.87 16.20
N PRO A 38 -1.80 30.10 15.04
CA PRO A 38 -0.69 29.27 14.55
C PRO A 38 0.46 29.08 15.55
N ASP A 39 0.76 30.09 16.36
CA ASP A 39 1.81 30.00 17.38
C ASP A 39 1.39 29.10 18.55
N GLU A 40 0.12 29.15 18.95
CA GLU A 40 -0.44 28.25 19.97
C GLU A 40 -0.50 26.82 19.46
N SER A 41 -0.95 26.59 18.22
CA SER A 41 -0.99 25.28 17.57
C SER A 41 0.40 24.66 17.49
N ARG A 42 1.42 25.43 17.12
CA ARG A 42 2.81 24.97 17.07
C ARG A 42 3.35 24.62 18.46
N ALA A 43 3.08 25.45 19.46
CA ALA A 43 3.49 25.20 20.84
C ALA A 43 2.84 23.90 21.39
N LEU A 44 1.54 23.71 21.11
CA LEU A 44 0.80 22.50 21.47
C LEU A 44 1.37 21.27 20.78
N ALA A 45 1.62 21.32 19.47
CA ALA A 45 2.20 20.22 18.71
C ALA A 45 3.56 19.78 19.28
N PHE A 46 4.42 20.75 19.61
CA PHE A 46 5.72 20.46 20.23
C PHE A 46 5.58 19.84 21.62
N GLN A 47 4.63 20.33 22.43
CA GLN A 47 4.35 19.75 23.74
C GLN A 47 3.90 18.29 23.63
N VAL A 48 2.88 18.01 22.80
CA VAL A 48 2.35 16.66 22.60
C VAL A 48 3.45 15.72 22.10
N TYR A 49 4.22 16.15 21.10
CA TYR A 49 5.35 15.36 20.59
C TYR A 49 6.35 14.99 21.69
N LYS A 50 6.73 15.95 22.53
CA LYS A 50 7.66 15.75 23.64
C LYS A 50 7.11 14.81 24.72
N GLU A 51 5.81 14.90 25.01
CA GLU A 51 5.13 14.01 25.96
C GLU A 51 5.14 12.56 25.45
N VAL A 52 4.72 12.34 24.21
CA VAL A 52 4.73 11.01 23.57
C VAL A 52 6.15 10.44 23.53
N TRP A 53 7.16 11.26 23.19
CA TRP A 53 8.56 10.86 23.20
C TRP A 53 9.02 10.35 24.58
N GLY A 54 8.69 11.09 25.64
CA GLY A 54 9.07 10.74 27.01
C GLY A 54 8.37 9.47 27.50
N GLU A 55 7.07 9.36 27.24
CA GLU A 55 6.29 8.18 27.57
C GLU A 55 6.80 6.92 26.83
N PHE A 56 7.04 7.03 25.52
CA PHE A 56 7.49 5.93 24.68
C PHE A 56 8.86 5.42 25.13
N ASN A 57 9.84 6.31 25.35
CA ASN A 57 11.18 5.90 25.77
C ASN A 57 11.18 5.23 27.14
N LYS A 58 10.35 5.72 28.08
CA LYS A 58 10.18 5.09 29.39
C LYS A 58 9.59 3.68 29.26
N TRP A 59 8.58 3.50 28.41
CA TRP A 59 8.01 2.19 28.14
C TRP A 59 9.00 1.26 27.43
N LYS A 60 9.68 1.75 26.39
CA LYS A 60 10.66 1.01 25.59
C LYS A 60 11.76 0.44 26.48
N GLU A 61 12.33 1.22 27.39
CA GLU A 61 13.37 0.74 28.30
C GLU A 61 12.90 -0.43 29.15
N GLU A 62 11.70 -0.33 29.75
CA GLU A 62 11.13 -1.38 30.59
C GLU A 62 10.74 -2.61 29.77
N ASN A 63 10.10 -2.41 28.61
CA ASN A 63 9.71 -3.49 27.72
C ASN A 63 10.94 -4.23 27.18
N CYS A 64 11.98 -3.54 26.74
CA CYS A 64 13.23 -4.16 26.30
C CYS A 64 13.87 -4.97 27.43
N LYS A 65 13.90 -4.46 28.68
CA LYS A 65 14.39 -5.24 29.83
C LYS A 65 13.56 -6.50 30.04
N GLN A 66 12.23 -6.39 30.01
CA GLN A 66 11.33 -7.53 30.17
C GLN A 66 11.50 -8.55 29.05
N GLN A 67 11.57 -8.12 27.78
CA GLN A 67 11.82 -9.00 26.65
C GLN A 67 13.18 -9.68 26.75
N LEU A 68 14.23 -8.97 27.13
CA LEU A 68 15.54 -9.57 27.38
C LEU A 68 15.49 -10.57 28.54
N LEU A 69 14.71 -10.33 29.59
CA LEU A 69 14.50 -11.29 30.68
C LEU A 69 13.70 -12.53 30.22
N LEU A 70 12.75 -12.36 29.30
CA LEU A 70 11.98 -13.46 28.71
C LEU A 70 12.82 -14.29 27.72
N LEU A 71 13.72 -13.65 26.98
CA LEU A 71 14.68 -14.29 26.08
C LEU A 71 15.88 -14.87 26.82
N GLN A 72 16.19 -14.36 28.02
CA GLN A 72 17.18 -14.95 28.90
C GLN A 72 16.73 -16.35 29.28
N LYS A 73 17.43 -17.34 28.70
CA LYS A 73 17.32 -18.71 29.19
C LYS A 73 17.72 -18.72 30.67
N PRO A 74 17.03 -19.51 31.51
CA PRO A 74 17.49 -19.75 32.87
C PRO A 74 18.94 -20.21 32.82
N LEU A 75 19.83 -19.53 33.55
CA LEU A 75 21.24 -19.90 33.60
C LEU A 75 21.35 -21.36 34.07
N PRO A 76 22.06 -22.23 33.34
CA PRO A 76 22.34 -23.57 33.83
C PRO A 76 23.13 -23.48 35.15
N PRO A 77 23.04 -24.51 36.01
CA PRO A 77 23.93 -24.61 37.16
C PRO A 77 25.39 -24.41 36.71
N PRO A 78 26.27 -23.74 37.50
CA PRO A 78 27.61 -23.35 37.07
C PRO A 78 28.42 -24.49 36.44
N ALA A 79 28.26 -25.72 36.94
CA ALA A 79 28.93 -26.90 36.39
C ALA A 79 28.46 -27.25 34.96
N ALA A 80 27.15 -27.18 34.69
CA ALA A 80 26.61 -27.43 33.35
C ALA A 80 26.86 -26.25 32.39
N ALA A 81 27.03 -25.04 32.92
CA ALA A 81 27.45 -23.88 32.15
C ALA A 81 28.88 -24.02 31.63
N GLU A 82 29.81 -24.48 32.47
CA GLU A 82 31.21 -24.76 32.10
C GLU A 82 31.30 -25.88 31.07
N ASP A 83 30.56 -26.98 31.25
CA ASP A 83 30.53 -28.09 30.29
C ASP A 83 29.99 -27.64 28.92
N ALA A 84 28.89 -26.88 28.89
CA ALA A 84 28.32 -26.36 27.64
C ALA A 84 29.25 -25.34 26.95
N LEU A 85 30.00 -24.53 27.70
CA LEU A 85 31.00 -23.61 27.16
C LEU A 85 32.18 -24.38 26.54
N LEU A 86 32.62 -25.46 27.20
CA LEU A 86 33.68 -26.33 26.69
C LEU A 86 33.24 -27.00 25.38
N GLU A 87 32.01 -27.52 25.35
CA GLU A 87 31.43 -28.20 24.19
C GLU A 87 31.21 -27.24 23.01
N ALA A 88 30.70 -26.03 23.27
CA ALA A 88 30.59 -24.97 22.26
C ALA A 88 31.94 -24.47 21.74
N SER A 89 32.98 -24.43 22.60
CA SER A 89 34.35 -24.12 22.18
C SER A 89 34.91 -25.21 21.26
N ASN A 90 34.68 -26.48 21.58
CA ASN A 90 35.14 -27.61 20.77
C ASN A 90 34.42 -27.67 19.40
N LEU A 91 33.17 -27.22 19.33
CA LEU A 91 32.41 -27.13 18.07
C LEU A 91 32.92 -26.02 17.13
N ARG A 92 33.56 -24.98 17.67
CA ARG A 92 34.13 -23.88 16.86
C ARG A 92 35.47 -24.23 16.21
N ASP A 93 36.15 -25.26 16.70
CA ASP A 93 37.47 -25.69 16.20
C ASP A 93 37.38 -26.76 15.09
N GLY A 94 36.18 -27.09 14.61
CA GLY A 94 35.99 -27.99 13.47
C GLY A 94 36.38 -27.34 12.15
N GLU A 95 37.26 -27.98 11.38
CA GLU A 95 37.58 -27.52 10.02
C GLU A 95 36.33 -27.48 9.14
N PRO A 96 36.16 -26.46 8.28
CA PRO A 96 34.99 -26.30 7.43
C PRO A 96 34.99 -27.40 6.36
N GLY A 97 34.33 -28.52 6.65
CA GLY A 97 34.27 -29.69 5.78
C GLY A 97 32.85 -30.24 5.62
N GLU A 98 32.30 -30.02 4.42
CA GLU A 98 31.30 -30.81 3.67
C GLU A 98 29.99 -31.32 4.31
N VAL A 99 29.69 -31.03 5.58
CA VAL A 99 28.42 -31.45 6.19
C VAL A 99 27.55 -30.22 6.46
N GLU A 100 26.50 -30.06 5.67
CA GLU A 100 25.43 -29.10 5.92
C GLU A 100 24.60 -29.62 7.12
N ILE A 101 24.96 -29.19 8.33
CA ILE A 101 24.26 -29.57 9.55
C ILE A 101 22.92 -28.81 9.58
N ILE A 102 21.83 -29.52 9.32
CA ILE A 102 20.48 -28.97 9.46
C ILE A 102 20.03 -29.21 10.90
N TYR A 103 19.88 -28.13 11.67
CA TYR A 103 19.35 -28.19 13.03
C TYR A 103 17.83 -28.31 13.00
N LEU A 104 17.31 -29.51 13.24
CA LEU A 104 15.89 -29.75 13.45
C LEU A 104 15.65 -29.79 14.96
N CYS A 105 15.14 -28.69 15.54
CA CYS A 105 14.68 -28.71 16.91
C CYS A 105 13.19 -29.05 16.91
N ASP A 106 12.88 -30.33 17.14
CA ASP A 106 11.52 -30.78 17.38
C ASP A 106 11.17 -30.45 18.84
N SER A 107 10.43 -29.37 19.06
CA SER A 107 9.88 -29.10 20.39
C SER A 107 8.64 -29.97 20.56
N GLU A 108 8.80 -31.15 21.17
CA GLU A 108 7.63 -31.89 21.63
C GLU A 108 6.89 -31.03 22.68
N ASP A 109 5.76 -30.48 22.26
CA ASP A 109 4.77 -29.79 23.08
C ASP A 109 4.27 -30.75 24.16
N ASP A 110 4.87 -30.69 25.35
CA ASP A 110 4.28 -31.01 26.68
C ASP A 110 5.35 -31.29 27.75
N ILE A 111 6.49 -30.56 27.75
CA ILE A 111 7.36 -30.57 28.94
C ILE A 111 6.77 -29.58 29.95
N PRO A 112 6.18 -30.03 31.09
CA PRO A 112 5.67 -29.12 32.09
C PRO A 112 6.83 -28.27 32.63
N LEU A 113 6.80 -26.97 32.29
CA LEU A 113 7.68 -25.95 32.83
C LEU A 113 7.53 -25.92 34.35
N GLN A 114 8.41 -26.61 35.08
CA GLN A 114 8.54 -26.39 36.51
C GLN A 114 9.15 -25.00 36.70
N ALA A 115 8.48 -24.15 37.48
CA ALA A 115 9.04 -22.88 37.93
C ALA A 115 10.38 -23.14 38.65
N GLY A 116 11.49 -22.84 37.98
CA GLY A 116 12.85 -23.05 38.50
C GLY A 116 13.61 -24.25 37.92
N GLY A 117 13.09 -24.96 36.93
CA GLY A 117 13.80 -26.04 36.21
C GLY A 117 14.41 -25.58 34.89
N SER A 118 15.61 -26.06 34.55
CA SER A 118 16.26 -25.85 33.25
C SER A 118 15.80 -26.90 32.24
N THR A 119 15.46 -26.47 31.02
CA THR A 119 15.31 -27.36 29.86
C THR A 119 16.45 -27.04 28.90
N VAL A 120 17.40 -27.98 28.76
CA VAL A 120 18.36 -27.94 27.66
C VAL A 120 17.59 -28.38 26.42
N LEU A 121 17.47 -27.50 25.42
CA LEU A 121 17.09 -27.93 24.08
C LEU A 121 18.24 -28.77 23.54
N MET A 122 18.21 -30.05 23.86
CA MET A 122 19.01 -31.06 23.18
C MET A 122 18.39 -31.15 21.79
N CYS A 123 18.91 -30.35 20.86
CA CYS A 123 18.56 -30.50 19.46
C CYS A 123 19.18 -31.86 19.06
N GLU A 124 18.36 -32.90 19.00
CA GLU A 124 18.82 -34.24 18.62
C GLU A 124 19.39 -34.11 17.21
N THR A 125 20.72 -34.17 17.12
CA THR A 125 21.40 -33.97 15.85
C THR A 125 21.20 -35.24 15.04
N VAL A 126 20.14 -35.26 14.24
CA VAL A 126 19.91 -36.35 13.31
C VAL A 126 20.88 -36.18 12.15
N HIS A 127 21.92 -36.98 12.15
CA HIS A 127 22.79 -37.12 10.98
C HIS A 127 22.00 -37.80 9.87
N LEU A 128 21.48 -36.99 8.95
CA LEU A 128 20.88 -37.50 7.72
C LEU A 128 22.03 -37.90 6.79
N GLU A 129 22.27 -39.21 6.69
CA GLU A 129 23.12 -39.75 5.62
C GLU A 129 22.38 -39.58 4.29
N LEU A 130 22.74 -38.53 3.54
CA LEU A 130 22.25 -38.37 2.19
C LEU A 130 22.74 -39.55 1.33
N PRO A 131 21.88 -40.11 0.44
CA PRO A 131 22.29 -41.18 -0.45
C PRO A 131 23.53 -40.75 -1.27
N THR A 132 24.56 -41.60 -1.30
CA THR A 132 25.82 -41.34 -2.02
C THR A 132 25.65 -41.16 -3.54
N ASP A 133 24.49 -41.56 -4.07
CA ASP A 133 24.08 -41.45 -5.47
C ASP A 133 23.24 -40.19 -5.77
N CYS A 134 23.00 -39.32 -4.78
CA CYS A 134 22.40 -38.02 -5.03
C CYS A 134 23.40 -37.06 -5.69
N THR A 135 23.30 -36.91 -7.01
CA THR A 135 23.96 -35.79 -7.71
C THR A 135 23.21 -34.49 -7.39
N PRO A 136 23.87 -33.47 -6.81
CA PRO A 136 23.24 -32.17 -6.58
C PRO A 136 22.80 -31.57 -7.90
N HIS A 137 21.62 -30.94 -7.91
CA HIS A 137 21.19 -30.17 -9.06
C HIS A 137 22.18 -29.00 -9.29
N PRO A 138 22.40 -28.59 -10.55
CA PRO A 138 23.14 -27.37 -10.83
C PRO A 138 22.56 -26.19 -10.04
N ARG A 139 23.42 -25.31 -9.53
CA ARG A 139 22.98 -24.07 -8.86
C ARG A 139 22.14 -23.26 -9.85
N TYR A 140 20.95 -22.85 -9.43
CA TYR A 140 20.10 -21.93 -10.17
C TYR A 140 19.52 -20.91 -9.20
N GLU A 141 19.29 -19.71 -9.69
CA GLU A 141 18.56 -18.70 -8.96
C GLU A 141 17.08 -18.82 -9.27
N SER A 142 16.24 -18.53 -8.27
CA SER A 142 14.81 -18.45 -8.51
C SER A 142 14.51 -17.25 -9.41
N CYS A 143 13.82 -17.49 -10.52
CA CYS A 143 13.34 -16.44 -11.40
C CYS A 143 11.82 -16.56 -11.48
N THR A 144 11.11 -15.47 -11.16
CA THR A 144 9.66 -15.41 -11.30
C THR A 144 9.31 -15.48 -12.80
N PRO A 145 8.58 -16.50 -13.27
CA PRO A 145 8.23 -16.60 -14.68
C PRO A 145 7.35 -15.41 -15.09
N ALA A 146 7.73 -14.73 -16.17
CA ALA A 146 6.98 -13.61 -16.72
C ALA A 146 6.52 -13.94 -18.15
N VAL A 147 5.23 -13.71 -18.42
CA VAL A 147 4.63 -13.88 -19.77
C VAL A 147 4.79 -12.64 -20.65
N GLN A 148 5.26 -11.54 -20.06
CA GLN A 148 5.49 -10.27 -20.74
C GLN A 148 6.69 -9.56 -20.13
N SER A 149 7.37 -8.73 -20.92
CA SER A 149 8.45 -7.88 -20.43
C SER A 149 7.95 -6.91 -19.37
N ILE A 150 8.77 -6.67 -18.35
CA ILE A 150 8.53 -5.66 -17.30
C ILE A 150 9.54 -4.54 -17.52
N LEU A 151 9.04 -3.34 -17.77
CA LEU A 151 9.85 -2.15 -17.95
C LEU A 151 10.15 -1.53 -16.58
N LEU A 152 11.44 -1.32 -16.30
CA LEU A 152 11.88 -0.48 -15.19
C LEU A 152 11.60 0.98 -15.56
N ARG A 153 10.78 1.67 -14.78
CA ARG A 153 10.39 3.08 -15.03
C ARG A 153 11.56 3.99 -14.58
N PRO A 154 12.23 4.72 -15.49
CA PRO A 154 13.25 5.70 -15.09
C PRO A 154 12.57 6.82 -14.28
N GLY A 155 13.16 7.20 -13.15
CA GLY A 155 12.56 8.17 -12.22
C GLY A 155 11.37 7.66 -11.41
N SER A 156 11.03 6.36 -11.50
CA SER A 156 10.23 5.74 -10.43
C SER A 156 11.13 5.28 -9.31
N VAL A 157 10.49 4.97 -8.17
CA VAL A 157 11.11 4.24 -7.06
C VAL A 157 11.88 3.02 -7.57
N ALA A 158 11.33 2.23 -8.50
CA ALA A 158 12.02 1.05 -9.05
C ALA A 158 13.26 1.38 -9.92
N GLY A 159 13.28 2.55 -10.57
CA GLY A 159 14.45 3.04 -11.28
C GLY A 159 15.53 3.54 -10.33
N GLU A 160 15.14 4.25 -9.28
CA GLU A 160 16.04 4.68 -8.21
C GLU A 160 16.57 3.49 -7.40
N GLU A 161 15.77 2.44 -7.20
CA GLU A 161 16.16 1.19 -6.55
C GLU A 161 17.33 0.49 -7.25
N LEU A 162 17.59 0.74 -8.55
CA LEU A 162 18.79 0.21 -9.20
C LEU A 162 20.08 0.86 -8.67
N SER A 163 19.97 2.13 -8.25
CA SER A 163 21.08 2.88 -7.65
C SER A 163 21.26 2.58 -6.15
N ILE A 164 20.22 2.00 -5.52
CA ILE A 164 20.18 1.71 -4.08
C ILE A 164 20.37 0.21 -3.88
N LEU A 165 21.44 -0.19 -3.19
CA LEU A 165 21.61 -1.60 -2.88
C LEU A 165 20.79 -2.00 -1.64
N PRO A 166 19.83 -2.95 -1.74
CA PRO A 166 18.99 -3.33 -0.60
C PRO A 166 19.71 -4.21 0.42
N PHE A 167 20.61 -5.08 -0.04
CA PHE A 167 21.42 -5.97 0.80
C PHE A 167 22.69 -6.39 0.06
N VAL A 168 23.69 -6.90 0.77
CA VAL A 168 24.92 -7.45 0.17
C VAL A 168 24.68 -8.92 -0.19
N PRO A 169 24.70 -9.30 -1.48
CA PRO A 169 24.58 -10.71 -1.88
C PRO A 169 25.76 -11.50 -1.31
N TYR A 170 25.53 -12.75 -0.92
CA TYR A 170 26.58 -13.68 -0.47
C TYR A 170 27.55 -13.07 0.57
N ALA A 171 27.04 -12.27 1.51
CA ALA A 171 27.87 -11.59 2.51
C ALA A 171 28.76 -12.55 3.34
N ASP A 172 28.34 -13.81 3.44
CA ASP A 172 29.06 -14.87 4.16
C ASP A 172 30.09 -15.62 3.28
N ASP A 173 30.11 -15.40 1.96
CA ASP A 173 31.05 -16.05 1.04
C ASP A 173 32.35 -15.23 0.91
N PRO A 174 33.50 -15.74 1.40
CA PRO A 174 34.77 -15.02 1.35
C PRO A 174 35.31 -14.83 -0.08
N THR A 175 34.76 -15.53 -1.07
CA THR A 175 35.15 -15.41 -2.49
C THR A 175 34.38 -14.34 -3.23
N PHE A 176 33.28 -13.83 -2.66
CA PHE A 176 32.49 -12.75 -3.25
C PHE A 176 33.19 -11.40 -3.07
N ASP A 177 33.44 -10.67 -4.17
CA ASP A 177 33.99 -9.31 -4.12
C ASP A 177 32.91 -8.29 -3.73
N ALA A 178 32.51 -8.35 -2.45
CA ALA A 178 31.52 -7.44 -1.88
C ALA A 178 31.91 -5.98 -2.10
N LYS A 179 33.20 -5.65 -1.98
CA LYS A 179 33.67 -4.27 -2.11
C LYS A 179 33.53 -3.74 -3.55
N GLY A 180 33.90 -4.55 -4.54
CA GLY A 180 33.70 -4.23 -5.95
C GLY A 180 32.22 -4.06 -6.28
N TYR A 181 31.37 -4.97 -5.80
CA TYR A 181 29.93 -4.94 -6.00
C TYR A 181 29.28 -3.70 -5.36
N LEU A 182 29.61 -3.39 -4.11
CA LEU A 182 29.14 -2.19 -3.40
C LEU A 182 29.52 -0.90 -4.14
N GLY A 183 30.69 -0.87 -4.78
CA GLY A 183 31.19 0.30 -5.50
C GLY A 183 30.41 0.68 -6.77
N VAL A 184 29.51 -0.19 -7.24
CA VAL A 184 28.65 0.08 -8.41
C VAL A 184 27.38 0.84 -8.01
N HIS A 185 26.97 0.76 -6.74
CA HIS A 185 25.76 1.40 -6.24
C HIS A 185 26.07 2.75 -5.60
N GLU A 186 25.15 3.70 -5.74
CA GLU A 186 25.34 5.07 -5.23
C GLU A 186 25.03 5.16 -3.74
N ARG A 187 24.04 4.39 -3.28
CA ARG A 187 23.50 4.45 -1.92
C ARG A 187 23.13 3.05 -1.44
N PHE A 188 23.01 2.88 -0.13
CA PHE A 188 22.63 1.62 0.48
C PHE A 188 21.33 1.78 1.27
N ALA A 189 20.37 0.87 1.08
CA ALA A 189 19.06 1.00 1.71
C ALA A 189 19.14 1.04 3.24
N TRP A 190 20.10 0.31 3.83
CA TRP A 190 20.29 0.27 5.28
C TRP A 190 20.92 1.54 5.87
N GLU A 191 21.48 2.44 5.06
CA GLU A 191 21.97 3.74 5.52
C GLU A 191 20.83 4.76 5.67
N GLU A 192 19.73 4.57 4.93
CA GLU A 192 18.58 5.47 4.90
C GLU A 192 17.40 4.98 5.75
N LEU A 193 17.56 3.90 6.51
CA LEU A 193 16.53 3.44 7.44
C LEU A 193 16.34 4.48 8.55
N GLY A 194 15.23 5.20 8.46
CA GLY A 194 14.74 6.03 9.56
C GLY A 194 14.59 5.21 10.84
N ASP A 195 14.80 5.86 11.99
CA ASP A 195 14.56 5.21 13.28
C ASP A 195 13.06 4.87 13.39
N PRO A 196 12.68 3.58 13.40
CA PRO A 196 11.29 3.18 13.44
C PRO A 196 10.57 3.69 14.69
N ASP A 197 11.30 3.90 15.80
CA ASP A 197 10.72 4.43 17.02
C ASP A 197 10.30 5.89 16.85
N VAL A 198 11.08 6.68 16.09
CA VAL A 198 10.76 8.07 15.80
C VAL A 198 9.47 8.17 15.00
N GLU A 199 9.28 7.33 13.99
CA GLU A 199 8.05 7.31 13.19
C GLU A 199 6.82 6.94 14.03
N VAL A 200 6.94 5.92 14.91
CA VAL A 200 5.85 5.53 15.82
C VAL A 200 5.50 6.67 16.78
N ILE A 201 6.51 7.37 17.33
CA ILE A 201 6.30 8.52 18.21
C ILE A 201 5.61 9.67 17.45
N GLN A 202 6.07 9.98 16.24
CA GLN A 202 5.49 11.03 15.40
C GLN A 202 4.02 10.72 15.06
N PHE A 203 3.72 9.47 14.73
CA PHE A 203 2.36 9.05 14.41
C PHE A 203 1.41 9.08 15.61
N GLU A 204 1.88 8.65 16.79
CA GLU A 204 1.08 8.77 18.01
C GLU A 204 0.86 10.25 18.40
N ALA A 205 1.86 11.11 18.19
CA ALA A 205 1.72 12.54 18.41
C ALA A 205 0.67 13.15 17.45
N LEU A 206 0.74 12.81 16.17
CA LEU A 206 -0.27 13.17 15.16
C LEU A 206 -1.67 12.74 15.62
N ARG A 207 -1.83 11.50 16.08
CA ARG A 207 -3.11 10.95 16.53
C ARG A 207 -3.67 11.71 17.73
N ARG A 208 -2.84 12.04 18.73
CA ARG A 208 -3.27 12.84 19.89
C ARG A 208 -3.66 14.26 19.47
N LEU A 209 -2.87 14.91 18.61
CA LEU A 209 -3.17 16.25 18.09
C LEU A 209 -4.49 16.29 17.33
N SER A 210 -4.75 15.28 16.48
CA SER A 210 -5.98 15.24 15.70
C SER A 210 -7.20 14.93 16.56
N TYR A 211 -7.19 13.83 17.32
CA TYR A 211 -8.40 13.37 18.01
C TYR A 211 -8.59 13.95 19.42
N ALA A 212 -7.51 14.17 20.19
CA ALA A 212 -7.62 14.67 21.55
C ALA A 212 -7.60 16.20 21.62
N ASN A 213 -6.95 16.86 20.66
CA ASN A 213 -6.86 18.31 20.60
C ASN A 213 -7.71 18.95 19.50
N GLY A 214 -8.29 18.15 18.58
CA GLY A 214 -9.20 18.64 17.55
C GLY A 214 -8.52 19.42 16.43
N LEU A 215 -7.19 19.30 16.28
CA LEU A 215 -6.48 19.95 15.17
C LEU A 215 -6.75 19.19 13.86
N SER A 216 -7.02 19.94 12.79
CA SER A 216 -7.07 19.39 11.44
C SER A 216 -5.68 18.95 10.97
N LEU A 217 -5.62 18.02 10.02
CA LEU A 217 -4.34 17.56 9.47
C LEU A 217 -3.55 18.71 8.83
N ASP A 218 -4.23 19.64 8.14
CA ASP A 218 -3.62 20.82 7.54
C ASP A 218 -3.02 21.77 8.59
N GLU A 219 -3.70 21.97 9.72
CA GLU A 219 -3.17 22.75 10.84
C GLU A 219 -1.95 22.08 11.47
N ILE A 220 -1.98 20.75 11.62
CA ILE A 220 -0.85 19.97 12.14
C ILE A 220 0.35 20.08 11.19
N ASP A 221 0.16 19.91 9.88
CA ASP A 221 1.20 20.09 8.87
C ASP A 221 1.78 21.51 8.91
N ALA A 222 0.91 22.53 9.02
CA ALA A 222 1.32 23.94 9.10
C ALA A 222 2.19 24.24 10.32
N THR A 223 2.12 23.45 11.41
CA THR A 223 3.00 23.64 12.57
C THR A 223 4.48 23.38 12.23
N GLY A 224 4.77 22.50 11.27
CA GLY A 224 6.12 22.05 10.93
C GLY A 224 6.86 21.33 12.06
N VAL A 225 6.15 20.84 13.08
CA VAL A 225 6.75 20.05 14.18
C VAL A 225 6.94 18.59 13.77
N LEU A 226 5.97 18.03 13.07
CA LEU A 226 6.02 16.69 12.48
C LEU A 226 6.55 16.80 11.04
N PRO A 227 7.13 15.72 10.48
CA PRO A 227 7.40 15.66 9.05
C PRO A 227 6.08 15.79 8.27
N PRO A 228 6.13 16.16 6.98
CA PRO A 228 4.94 16.27 6.15
C PRO A 228 4.04 15.04 6.29
N LEU A 229 2.79 15.25 6.71
CA LEU A 229 1.86 14.17 7.01
C LEU A 229 1.54 13.37 5.74
N ARG A 230 1.42 14.09 4.61
CA ARG A 230 1.20 13.50 3.28
C ARG A 230 1.78 14.40 2.19
N LEU A 231 2.73 13.88 1.40
CA LEU A 231 3.24 14.55 0.19
C LEU A 231 2.55 14.04 -1.07
N SER A 232 2.16 12.76 -1.06
CA SER A 232 1.43 12.10 -2.13
C SER A 232 0.60 10.94 -1.56
N ASN A 233 -0.08 10.18 -2.41
CA ASN A 233 -0.76 8.95 -1.96
C ASN A 233 0.20 7.85 -1.48
N ARG A 234 1.51 8.01 -1.70
CA ARG A 234 2.56 7.03 -1.39
C ARG A 234 3.73 7.62 -0.61
N GLU A 235 3.56 8.83 -0.07
CA GLU A 235 4.63 9.53 0.64
C GLU A 235 4.06 10.38 1.77
N GLY A 236 4.85 10.50 2.84
CA GLY A 236 4.49 11.22 4.07
C GLY A 236 4.26 10.28 5.25
N LEU A 237 4.23 10.86 6.45
CA LEU A 237 4.17 10.11 7.71
C LEU A 237 2.98 9.13 7.77
N ILE A 238 1.81 9.54 7.29
CA ILE A 238 0.61 8.69 7.33
C ILE A 238 0.83 7.46 6.45
N TYR A 239 1.33 7.64 5.22
CA TYR A 239 1.60 6.52 4.32
C TYR A 239 2.67 5.58 4.88
N SER A 240 3.80 6.12 5.36
CA SER A 240 4.87 5.30 5.94
C SER A 240 4.36 4.39 7.06
N MET A 241 3.48 4.90 7.91
CA MET A 241 2.89 4.13 9.01
C MET A 241 1.90 3.06 8.55
N THR A 242 1.24 3.21 7.39
CA THR A 242 0.40 2.12 6.83
C THR A 242 1.21 0.93 6.35
N GLN A 243 2.50 1.12 6.07
CA GLN A 243 3.39 0.06 5.61
C GLN A 243 4.07 -0.67 6.77
N ARG A 244 3.84 -0.25 8.02
CA ARG A 244 4.45 -0.83 9.22
C ARG A 244 3.47 -1.71 9.98
N ASP A 245 4.05 -2.67 10.69
CA ASP A 245 3.34 -3.40 11.74
C ASP A 245 2.99 -2.46 12.89
N GLU A 246 1.79 -2.62 13.44
CA GLU A 246 1.33 -1.80 14.56
C GLU A 246 2.07 -2.16 15.85
N LEU A 247 2.74 -1.18 16.44
CA LEU A 247 3.37 -1.33 17.75
C LEU A 247 2.41 -0.92 18.87
N PHE A 248 1.92 -1.91 19.62
CA PHE A 248 1.05 -1.66 20.77
C PHE A 248 1.86 -1.35 22.02
N TRP A 249 1.66 -0.15 22.58
CA TRP A 249 2.24 0.24 23.86
C TRP A 249 1.24 1.00 24.75
N PRO A 250 1.39 0.99 26.08
CA PRO A 250 0.37 1.50 27.01
C PRO A 250 -0.03 2.96 26.77
N GLY A 251 0.92 3.83 26.36
CA GLY A 251 0.64 5.23 26.09
C GLY A 251 -0.27 5.45 24.87
N MET A 252 -0.31 4.50 23.93
CA MET A 252 -1.26 4.55 22.80
C MET A 252 -2.72 4.38 23.28
N MET A 253 -2.94 3.67 24.40
CA MET A 253 -4.30 3.37 24.90
C MET A 253 -4.82 4.38 25.92
N ALA A 254 -3.94 5.13 26.58
CA ALA A 254 -4.30 5.92 27.77
C ALA A 254 -5.28 7.07 27.50
N ASN A 255 -5.31 7.60 26.27
CA ASN A 255 -6.05 8.82 25.94
C ASN A 255 -7.35 8.59 25.18
N PHE A 256 -7.71 7.34 24.88
CA PHE A 256 -8.90 7.03 24.10
C PHE A 256 -9.73 5.98 24.82
N PRO A 257 -10.97 6.30 25.25
CA PRO A 257 -11.83 5.30 25.85
C PRO A 257 -11.97 4.14 24.88
N VAL A 258 -11.61 2.96 25.35
CA VAL A 258 -11.81 1.70 24.63
C VAL A 258 -13.31 1.44 24.64
N ASP A 259 -14.05 2.11 23.75
CA ASP A 259 -15.42 1.67 23.50
C ASP A 259 -15.32 0.30 22.82
N ILE A 260 -15.90 -0.69 23.48
CA ILE A 260 -15.73 -2.12 23.19
C ILE A 260 -16.28 -2.48 21.79
N ASP A 261 -17.10 -1.61 21.22
CA ASP A 261 -17.70 -1.74 19.89
C ASP A 261 -17.06 -0.82 18.81
N GLY A 262 -16.02 -0.04 19.15
CA GLY A 262 -15.50 1.06 18.32
C GLY A 262 -14.00 1.03 18.02
N VAL A 263 -13.42 -0.14 17.73
CA VAL A 263 -11.99 -0.28 17.38
C VAL A 263 -11.58 0.57 16.17
N GLU A 264 -12.54 0.93 15.30
CA GLU A 264 -12.30 1.71 14.07
C GLU A 264 -11.96 3.18 14.31
N GLN A 265 -12.35 3.79 15.44
CA GLN A 265 -12.06 5.20 15.72
C GLN A 265 -10.58 5.48 16.07
N ARG A 266 -9.74 4.45 16.12
CA ARG A 266 -8.35 4.55 16.58
C ARG A 266 -7.34 4.79 15.48
N ARG A 267 -7.73 4.58 14.23
CA ARG A 267 -6.85 4.76 13.07
C ARG A 267 -7.21 6.07 12.40
N ILE A 268 -6.22 6.94 12.24
CA ILE A 268 -6.28 7.94 11.18
C ILE A 268 -6.48 7.12 9.92
N ASP A 269 -7.69 7.14 9.38
CA ASP A 269 -8.00 6.34 8.22
C ASP A 269 -7.05 6.80 7.11
N PRO A 270 -6.12 5.96 6.63
CA PRO A 270 -5.24 6.37 5.54
C PRO A 270 -6.05 6.68 4.26
N ARG A 271 -7.30 6.21 4.20
CA ARG A 271 -8.30 6.54 3.18
C ARG A 271 -9.09 7.82 3.45
N ALA A 272 -8.88 8.51 4.57
CA ALA A 272 -9.49 9.84 4.78
C ALA A 272 -9.16 10.86 3.67
N HIS A 273 -8.14 10.57 2.86
CA HIS A 273 -7.78 11.35 1.67
C HIS A 273 -8.03 10.59 0.35
N GLU A 274 -8.54 9.36 0.40
CA GLU A 274 -9.13 8.78 -0.79
C GLU A 274 -10.38 9.62 -1.11
N PRO A 275 -10.61 9.95 -2.39
CA PRO A 275 -11.86 10.55 -2.80
C PRO A 275 -13.03 9.72 -2.29
N ASP A 276 -14.09 10.38 -1.84
CA ASP A 276 -15.30 9.72 -1.37
C ASP A 276 -15.82 8.72 -2.44
N ILE A 277 -16.52 7.68 -2.00
CA ILE A 277 -17.13 6.72 -2.94
C ILE A 277 -18.07 7.43 -3.92
N ASP A 278 -18.70 8.52 -3.47
CA ASP A 278 -19.61 9.36 -4.25
C ASP A 278 -18.88 10.49 -5.02
N ASP A 279 -17.56 10.67 -4.83
CA ASP A 279 -16.74 11.60 -5.62
C ASP A 279 -16.12 10.90 -6.84
N LEU A 280 -16.94 10.64 -7.86
CA LEU A 280 -16.50 10.01 -9.11
C LEU A 280 -15.30 10.75 -9.73
N ARG A 281 -15.31 12.07 -9.69
CA ARG A 281 -14.29 12.93 -10.30
C ARG A 281 -12.94 12.77 -9.61
N GLY A 282 -12.92 12.83 -8.28
CA GLY A 282 -11.72 12.57 -7.50
C GLY A 282 -11.21 11.15 -7.71
N ARG A 283 -12.11 10.15 -7.73
CA ARG A 283 -11.75 8.74 -7.97
C ARG A 283 -11.13 8.52 -9.35
N LEU A 284 -11.65 9.16 -10.38
CA LEU A 284 -11.08 9.09 -11.72
C LEU A 284 -9.70 9.76 -11.77
N LYS A 285 -9.56 10.95 -11.17
CA LYS A 285 -8.26 11.64 -11.07
C LYS A 285 -7.21 10.83 -10.30
N SER A 286 -7.61 10.04 -9.31
CA SER A 286 -6.69 9.19 -8.55
C SER A 286 -6.24 7.94 -9.32
N VAL A 287 -7.10 7.40 -10.21
CA VAL A 287 -6.82 6.16 -10.97
C VAL A 287 -6.12 6.43 -12.30
N PHE A 288 -6.50 7.50 -13.01
CA PHE A 288 -6.01 7.75 -14.39
C PHE A 288 -4.49 7.82 -14.55
N PRO A 289 -3.71 8.42 -13.63
CA PRO A 289 -2.25 8.43 -13.73
C PRO A 289 -1.62 7.03 -13.78
N TYR A 290 -2.36 6.00 -13.37
CA TYR A 290 -1.90 4.62 -13.32
C TYR A 290 -2.54 3.72 -14.37
N PHE A 291 -3.54 4.20 -15.11
CA PHE A 291 -4.28 3.39 -16.07
C PHE A 291 -3.66 3.43 -17.45
N CYS A 292 -3.28 2.28 -18.00
CA CYS A 292 -2.76 2.21 -19.35
C CYS A 292 -3.88 2.04 -20.38
N ALA A 293 -4.09 3.07 -21.19
CA ALA A 293 -5.08 3.06 -22.27
C ALA A 293 -4.57 2.36 -23.56
N ASN A 294 -3.36 1.80 -23.57
CA ASN A 294 -2.86 1.06 -24.74
C ASN A 294 -3.71 -0.21 -24.93
N PRO A 295 -4.31 -0.45 -26.12
CA PRO A 295 -5.17 -1.61 -26.36
C PRO A 295 -4.51 -2.97 -26.07
N GLY A 296 -3.19 -3.08 -26.18
CA GLY A 296 -2.45 -4.29 -25.83
C GLY A 296 -2.19 -4.50 -24.33
N CYS A 297 -2.58 -3.53 -23.49
CA CYS A 297 -2.20 -3.42 -22.07
C CYS A 297 -3.29 -2.72 -21.22
N ILE A 298 -4.58 -2.85 -21.55
CA ILE A 298 -5.69 -2.18 -20.84
C ILE A 298 -5.78 -2.67 -19.38
N GLN A 299 -5.01 -2.04 -18.48
CA GLN A 299 -4.92 -2.39 -17.07
C GLN A 299 -4.34 -1.22 -16.26
N ALA A 300 -4.64 -1.19 -14.97
CA ALA A 300 -3.95 -0.32 -14.01
C ALA A 300 -2.53 -0.84 -13.74
N PHE A 301 -1.60 0.06 -13.44
CA PHE A 301 -0.20 -0.23 -13.14
C PHE A 301 0.46 -1.10 -14.20
N CYS A 302 0.28 -0.74 -15.47
CA CYS A 302 0.85 -1.50 -16.58
C CYS A 302 2.38 -1.66 -16.41
N PRO A 303 2.89 -2.91 -16.37
CA PRO A 303 4.31 -3.16 -16.16
C PRO A 303 5.15 -2.83 -17.41
N ARG A 304 4.53 -2.61 -18.57
CA ARG A 304 5.22 -2.33 -19.84
C ARG A 304 5.37 -0.85 -20.15
N HIS A 305 4.42 -0.03 -19.71
CA HIS A 305 4.38 1.40 -20.04
C HIS A 305 4.58 2.23 -18.78
N ALA A 306 5.67 2.98 -18.81
CA ALA A 306 6.24 3.66 -17.65
C ALA A 306 6.00 5.17 -17.65
N TRP A 307 5.29 5.71 -18.63
CA TRP A 307 5.02 7.15 -18.70
C TRP A 307 3.94 7.53 -17.70
N ASP A 308 4.05 8.74 -17.16
CA ASP A 308 2.92 9.37 -16.49
C ASP A 308 1.84 9.54 -17.56
N PHE A 309 0.75 8.78 -17.41
CA PHE A 309 -0.40 8.99 -18.28
C PHE A 309 -0.85 10.43 -18.00
N PRO A 310 -0.87 11.30 -19.02
CA PRO A 310 -1.34 12.65 -18.80
C PRO A 310 -2.74 12.55 -18.18
N PRO A 311 -3.08 13.45 -17.24
CA PRO A 311 -4.45 13.51 -16.75
C PRO A 311 -5.36 13.52 -17.96
N VAL A 312 -6.41 12.70 -17.96
CA VAL A 312 -7.29 12.57 -19.13
C VAL A 312 -7.70 13.98 -19.54
N PRO A 313 -7.20 14.46 -20.69
CA PRO A 313 -7.53 15.81 -21.10
C PRO A 313 -9.04 15.81 -21.32
N PRO A 314 -9.76 16.85 -20.90
CA PRO A 314 -11.17 16.94 -21.20
C PRO A 314 -11.33 16.77 -22.70
N THR A 315 -12.06 15.73 -23.10
CA THR A 315 -12.28 15.46 -24.51
C THR A 315 -13.22 16.53 -25.00
N THR A 316 -12.82 17.25 -26.05
CA THR A 316 -13.72 18.19 -26.71
C THR A 316 -14.82 17.43 -27.43
N PRO A 317 -16.11 17.74 -27.19
CA PRO A 317 -17.22 17.16 -27.92
C PRO A 317 -17.09 17.43 -29.42
N ARG A 318 -17.37 16.40 -30.23
CA ARG A 318 -17.30 16.45 -31.69
C ARG A 318 -18.64 16.23 -32.37
N VAL A 319 -19.60 15.65 -31.65
CA VAL A 319 -20.92 15.29 -32.17
C VAL A 319 -21.97 16.23 -31.59
N THR A 320 -22.66 16.99 -32.46
CA THR A 320 -23.82 17.77 -32.05
C THR A 320 -25.01 16.85 -31.78
N SER A 321 -26.04 17.36 -31.12
CA SER A 321 -27.26 16.59 -30.84
C SER A 321 -27.96 16.10 -32.12
N ASP A 322 -27.84 16.84 -33.22
CA ASP A 322 -28.41 16.49 -34.52
C ASP A 322 -27.56 15.48 -35.30
N ASP A 323 -26.26 15.39 -35.00
CA ASP A 323 -25.29 14.57 -35.74
C ASP A 323 -25.19 13.12 -35.23
N TYR A 324 -26.03 12.71 -34.26
CA TYR A 324 -26.00 11.33 -33.79
C TYR A 324 -26.36 10.35 -34.91
N PRO A 325 -25.54 9.30 -35.15
CA PRO A 325 -25.70 8.41 -36.30
C PRO A 325 -27.08 7.78 -36.28
N GLU A 326 -27.79 7.77 -37.41
CA GLU A 326 -29.08 7.07 -37.52
C GLU A 326 -28.93 5.59 -37.11
N GLY A 327 -29.83 5.11 -36.26
CA GLY A 327 -29.77 3.76 -35.71
C GLY A 327 -31.12 3.31 -35.15
N GLU A 328 -31.26 1.99 -34.97
CA GLU A 328 -32.46 1.39 -34.36
C GLU A 328 -32.63 1.88 -32.92
N SER A 329 -33.88 2.10 -32.49
CA SER A 329 -34.15 2.46 -31.10
C SER A 329 -33.78 1.30 -30.17
N CYS A 330 -33.08 1.59 -29.07
CA CYS A 330 -32.63 0.58 -28.11
C CYS A 330 -33.77 0.05 -27.21
N GLY A 331 -35.03 0.40 -27.52
CA GLY A 331 -36.23 0.07 -26.75
C GLY A 331 -37.27 1.18 -26.76
N GLY A 332 -38.45 0.93 -26.19
CA GLY A 332 -39.58 1.87 -26.18
C GLY A 332 -39.40 3.12 -25.33
N MET A 333 -38.28 3.24 -24.62
CA MET A 333 -37.90 4.45 -23.89
C MET A 333 -36.68 5.12 -24.54
N CYS A 334 -36.20 4.67 -25.70
CA CYS A 334 -35.03 5.25 -26.37
C CYS A 334 -35.17 6.77 -26.55
N PHE A 335 -34.08 7.53 -26.41
CA PHE A 335 -34.09 8.98 -26.62
C PHE A 335 -34.65 9.40 -27.99
N ARG A 336 -34.61 8.50 -28.99
CA ARG A 336 -35.19 8.70 -30.33
C ARG A 336 -36.71 8.60 -30.39
N GLU A 337 -37.33 7.89 -29.45
CA GLU A 337 -38.78 7.65 -29.38
C GLU A 337 -39.47 8.59 -28.39
N ILE A 338 -38.69 9.35 -27.63
CA ILE A 338 -39.19 10.36 -26.70
C ILE A 338 -39.67 11.57 -27.52
N ASP A 339 -40.96 11.85 -27.39
CA ASP A 339 -41.57 13.06 -27.93
C ASP A 339 -41.11 14.29 -27.13
N ASP A 340 -41.06 15.45 -27.78
CA ASP A 340 -40.68 16.75 -27.18
C ASP A 340 -41.58 17.13 -25.97
N THR A 341 -42.69 16.41 -25.78
CA THR A 341 -43.59 16.53 -24.64
C THR A 341 -43.05 15.93 -23.34
N PHE A 342 -41.98 15.12 -23.39
CA PHE A 342 -41.27 14.62 -22.21
C PHE A 342 -40.37 15.75 -21.66
N GLY A 343 -41.00 16.72 -21.00
CA GLY A 343 -40.33 17.93 -20.54
C GLY A 343 -39.23 17.67 -19.50
N GLU A 344 -38.31 18.65 -19.39
CA GLU A 344 -37.25 18.72 -18.37
C GLU A 344 -37.78 18.48 -16.95
N ASP A 345 -39.04 18.84 -16.69
CA ASP A 345 -39.72 18.70 -15.39
C ASP A 345 -40.07 17.25 -15.01
N SER A 346 -39.87 16.27 -15.90
CA SER A 346 -40.28 14.88 -15.66
C SER A 346 -39.34 14.11 -14.74
N VAL A 347 -38.12 14.60 -14.51
CA VAL A 347 -37.11 13.95 -13.66
C VAL A 347 -36.45 14.98 -12.74
N GLU A 348 -36.53 14.72 -11.44
CA GLU A 348 -35.81 15.47 -10.43
C GLU A 348 -34.37 14.95 -10.37
N TRP A 349 -33.41 15.77 -10.80
CA TRP A 349 -31.98 15.48 -10.72
C TRP A 349 -31.40 16.07 -9.44
N VAL A 350 -30.63 15.27 -8.71
CA VAL A 350 -29.83 15.76 -7.59
C VAL A 350 -28.53 16.37 -8.11
N GLU A 351 -27.98 17.37 -7.43
CA GLU A 351 -26.72 18.02 -7.82
C GLU A 351 -25.55 17.02 -7.96
N SER A 352 -25.52 15.98 -7.14
CA SER A 352 -24.53 14.89 -7.23
C SER A 352 -24.60 14.15 -8.56
N ASP A 353 -25.81 13.82 -9.02
CA ASP A 353 -26.03 13.07 -10.27
C ASP A 353 -25.61 13.91 -11.48
N LEU A 354 -25.80 15.23 -11.40
CA LEU A 354 -25.36 16.17 -12.44
C LEU A 354 -23.83 16.31 -12.49
N ASP A 355 -23.14 16.36 -11.35
CA ASP A 355 -21.67 16.38 -11.34
C ASP A 355 -21.07 15.04 -11.82
N GLU A 356 -21.67 13.90 -11.45
CA GLU A 356 -21.27 12.60 -11.98
C GLU A 356 -21.44 12.54 -13.50
N LEU A 357 -22.60 12.95 -14.01
CA LEU A 357 -22.84 12.99 -15.45
C LEU A 357 -21.87 13.93 -16.16
N GLN A 358 -21.66 15.12 -15.61
CA GLN A 358 -20.68 16.07 -16.14
C GLN A 358 -19.28 15.44 -16.18
N CYS A 359 -18.89 14.74 -15.12
CA CYS A 359 -17.60 14.06 -15.05
C CYS A 359 -17.46 12.97 -16.13
N VAL A 360 -18.50 12.19 -16.39
CA VAL A 360 -18.52 11.19 -17.48
C VAL A 360 -18.40 11.87 -18.84
N LEU A 361 -19.17 12.94 -19.08
CA LEU A 361 -19.17 13.66 -20.35
C LEU A 361 -17.86 14.40 -20.62
N GLU A 362 -17.11 14.80 -19.60
CA GLU A 362 -15.76 15.36 -19.77
C GLU A 362 -14.76 14.32 -20.31
N VAL A 363 -14.95 13.04 -19.96
CA VAL A 363 -14.09 11.93 -20.42
C VAL A 363 -14.53 11.44 -21.81
N ILE A 364 -15.84 11.24 -22.00
CA ILE A 364 -16.44 10.62 -23.20
C ILE A 364 -17.66 11.41 -23.71
N PRO A 365 -17.48 12.65 -24.20
CA PRO A 365 -18.56 13.59 -24.53
C PRO A 365 -19.47 13.15 -25.68
N ASP A 366 -18.94 12.30 -26.57
CA ASP A 366 -19.60 11.82 -27.78
C ASP A 366 -20.25 10.44 -27.57
N THR A 367 -20.34 9.97 -26.32
CA THR A 367 -21.05 8.72 -26.00
C THR A 367 -22.53 8.87 -26.34
N LEU A 368 -23.08 7.88 -27.04
CA LEU A 368 -24.51 7.87 -27.36
C LEU A 368 -25.34 7.92 -26.08
N PRO A 369 -26.41 8.74 -26.00
CA PRO A 369 -27.28 8.80 -24.83
C PRO A 369 -27.85 7.44 -24.43
N CYS A 370 -28.13 6.56 -25.41
CA CYS A 370 -28.51 5.16 -25.16
C CYS A 370 -27.51 4.39 -24.29
N GLY A 371 -26.22 4.71 -24.37
CA GLY A 371 -25.15 4.08 -23.58
C GLY A 371 -25.01 4.62 -22.16
N LEU A 372 -25.55 5.82 -21.88
CA LEU A 372 -25.51 6.48 -20.56
C LEU A 372 -26.87 6.49 -19.85
N ALA A 373 -27.89 5.87 -20.46
CA ALA A 373 -29.32 5.96 -20.12
C ALA A 373 -30.03 7.19 -20.69
N ILE A 374 -31.32 7.01 -20.93
CA ILE A 374 -32.19 7.89 -21.71
C ILE A 374 -32.30 9.32 -21.15
N LEU A 375 -32.33 9.45 -19.82
CA LEU A 375 -32.47 10.74 -19.13
C LEU A 375 -31.22 11.62 -19.29
N VAL A 376 -30.10 11.04 -19.71
CA VAL A 376 -28.86 11.76 -19.99
C VAL A 376 -28.95 12.58 -21.27
N TYR A 377 -29.84 12.25 -22.21
CA TYR A 377 -29.98 13.04 -23.46
C TYR A 377 -30.38 14.49 -23.18
N ILE A 378 -31.43 14.68 -22.37
CA ILE A 378 -31.97 15.99 -22.02
C ILE A 378 -30.92 16.82 -21.27
N GLN A 379 -30.28 16.23 -20.26
CA GLN A 379 -29.27 16.94 -19.47
C GLN A 379 -27.97 17.20 -20.24
N ARG A 380 -27.60 16.32 -21.19
CA ARG A 380 -26.43 16.55 -22.05
C ARG A 380 -26.58 17.84 -22.85
N GLN A 381 -27.76 18.13 -23.40
CA GLN A 381 -27.96 19.37 -24.17
C GLN A 381 -27.73 20.62 -23.33
N GLY A 382 -28.09 20.58 -22.04
CA GLY A 382 -27.80 21.66 -21.09
C GLY A 382 -26.31 21.77 -20.72
N LEU A 383 -25.64 20.63 -20.48
CA LEU A 383 -24.23 20.59 -20.05
C LEU A 383 -23.26 20.89 -21.22
N ILE A 384 -23.54 20.33 -22.39
CA ILE A 384 -22.78 20.49 -23.63
C ILE A 384 -23.72 21.03 -24.71
N PRO A 385 -23.95 22.36 -24.73
CA PRO A 385 -24.72 22.98 -25.79
C PRO A 385 -23.98 22.87 -27.13
N ASP A 386 -24.74 22.74 -28.22
CA ASP A 386 -24.19 22.46 -29.56
C ASP A 386 -23.26 23.57 -30.07
N ASP A 387 -23.36 24.79 -29.53
CA ASP A 387 -22.45 25.91 -29.83
C ASP A 387 -21.03 25.72 -29.28
N LYS A 388 -20.84 24.80 -28.33
CA LYS A 388 -19.54 24.39 -27.77
C LYS A 388 -18.96 23.14 -28.44
N VAL A 389 -19.64 22.55 -29.42
CA VAL A 389 -19.15 21.40 -30.19
C VAL A 389 -18.21 21.91 -31.29
N TYR A 390 -16.97 21.42 -31.29
CA TYR A 390 -15.97 21.86 -32.27
C TYR A 390 -15.87 20.82 -33.39
N PRO A 391 -16.29 21.14 -34.64
CA PRO A 391 -16.16 20.22 -35.74
C PRO A 391 -14.68 19.93 -36.01
N GLU A 392 -14.39 18.69 -36.41
CA GLU A 392 -13.03 18.15 -36.57
C GLU A 392 -12.12 19.01 -37.48
N SER A 393 -12.73 19.74 -38.43
CA SER A 393 -12.05 20.70 -39.31
C SER A 393 -11.41 21.89 -38.59
N ALA A 394 -11.83 22.22 -37.36
CA ALA A 394 -11.34 23.37 -36.60
C ALA A 394 -10.12 23.05 -35.70
N GLN A 395 -9.87 21.77 -35.38
CA GLN A 395 -8.83 21.36 -34.41
C GLN A 395 -7.44 21.09 -35.01
N VAL A 396 -7.35 21.04 -36.34
CA VAL A 396 -6.07 20.84 -37.05
C VAL A 396 -5.08 22.00 -36.81
N LEU A 397 -5.55 23.13 -36.26
CA LEU A 397 -4.73 24.31 -35.99
C LEU A 397 -4.24 24.46 -34.54
N SER A 398 -4.74 23.67 -33.58
CA SER A 398 -4.37 23.80 -32.15
C SER A 398 -3.87 22.51 -31.49
N SER A 399 -3.92 21.38 -32.17
CA SER A 399 -3.40 20.13 -31.63
C SER A 399 -1.87 20.13 -31.65
N ASN A 400 -1.27 20.34 -30.47
CA ASN A 400 0.02 19.73 -30.16
C ASN A 400 -0.13 18.24 -30.41
N LYS A 401 0.30 17.83 -31.61
CA LYS A 401 0.28 16.46 -32.07
C LYS A 401 0.96 15.61 -31.00
N ILE A 402 0.19 14.80 -30.27
CA ILE A 402 0.77 13.66 -29.55
C ILE A 402 1.29 12.75 -30.65
N VAL A 403 2.55 12.96 -31.02
CA VAL A 403 3.27 12.08 -31.93
C VAL A 403 3.50 10.83 -31.10
N TYR A 404 2.73 9.78 -31.40
CA TYR A 404 3.16 8.43 -31.05
C TYR A 404 4.50 8.23 -31.77
N VAL A 405 5.58 8.36 -31.01
CA VAL A 405 6.92 8.06 -31.52
C VAL A 405 6.92 6.56 -31.75
N ASP A 406 6.91 6.17 -33.02
CA ASP A 406 7.11 4.78 -33.42
C ASP A 406 8.41 4.29 -32.77
N GLU A 407 8.43 3.07 -32.24
CA GLU A 407 9.55 2.48 -31.47
C GLU A 407 10.92 2.48 -32.20
N LYS A 408 10.95 2.88 -33.48
CA LYS A 408 12.16 2.98 -34.30
C LYS A 408 13.00 4.24 -34.09
N GLU A 409 12.47 5.30 -33.47
CA GLU A 409 13.23 6.56 -33.29
C GLU A 409 13.79 6.78 -31.88
N ILE A 410 13.50 5.89 -30.92
CA ILE A 410 14.15 5.89 -29.61
C ILE A 410 15.40 4.99 -29.68
N SER A 411 16.32 5.28 -30.60
CA SER A 411 17.68 4.74 -30.55
C SER A 411 18.53 5.61 -29.63
N TYR A 412 18.19 5.66 -28.34
CA TYR A 412 19.08 6.21 -27.32
C TYR A 412 20.13 5.14 -26.98
N ASN A 413 21.36 5.34 -27.45
CA ASN A 413 22.66 4.87 -26.92
C ASN A 413 22.65 3.68 -25.93
N PHE A 414 22.05 2.55 -26.28
CA PHE A 414 22.20 1.30 -25.52
C PHE A 414 23.61 0.69 -25.69
N GLU A 415 24.37 1.13 -26.70
CA GLU A 415 25.73 0.64 -26.96
C GLU A 415 26.74 1.05 -25.88
N ASN A 416 26.48 2.09 -25.08
CA ASN A 416 27.40 2.49 -24.00
C ASN A 416 27.25 1.65 -22.72
N TYR A 417 26.09 0.99 -22.49
CA TYR A 417 25.88 0.15 -21.30
C TYR A 417 26.35 -1.30 -21.51
N LEU A 418 26.29 -1.82 -22.74
CA LEU A 418 26.80 -3.17 -23.05
C LEU A 418 28.33 -3.25 -23.08
N ALA A 419 29.04 -2.12 -23.15
CA ALA A 419 30.50 -2.08 -23.10
C ALA A 419 31.09 -2.27 -21.68
N TRP A 420 30.26 -2.30 -20.62
CA TRP A 420 30.69 -2.54 -19.24
C TRP A 420 30.41 -3.97 -18.74
N ALA A 421 29.75 -4.81 -19.55
CA ALA A 421 29.35 -6.18 -19.19
C ALA A 421 30.03 -7.28 -20.01
N LEU A 422 31.13 -6.94 -20.70
CA LEU A 422 32.11 -7.86 -21.31
C LEU A 422 33.51 -7.42 -20.88
#